data_AF-A0A6V7KRL7-F1
#
_entry.id   AF-A0A6V7KRL7-F1
#
_cell.length_a   1.000
_cell.length_b   1.000
_cell.length_c   1.000
_cell.angle_alpha   90.00
_cell.angle_beta   90.00
_cell.angle_gamma   90.00
#
_symmetry.space_group_name_H-M   'P 1'
#
loop_
_entity.id
_entity.type
_entity.pdbx_description
1 polymer ?
#
loop_
_entity_poly.entity_id
_entity_poly.type
_entity_poly.pdbx_seq_one_letter_code
_entity_poly.pdbx_strand_id
1 'polypeptide(L)'
;YHQPVDPNDFHGMLLKDAVYHAIGLAATDLYDDVDFDQWFLTTLKQEMTVDSPNYRIVKRRICWLIGKWIGVKFSGDLRPELYKMMMKALGPDEDLVVRIEASETLKRALDDWQFDGDDFAPYLESSFTLLFNLLREAAECDTKMQVLYVISFMIERIGEHIKPYLAAFTNYLPSLWQISEDHNMLRCAIISTLVHYARALGFDSVILEPMIVGMIALSCDMNQDAHVYLLEDGLQLWLALLENTPAVNQSIVELLRNMPALLDAGLDQ
;
A
#
# COMPACT_ATOMS: atom_id res chain seq x y z
N TYR A 1 -21.94 28.50 -1.30
CA TYR A 1 -20.74 28.35 -2.17
C TYR A 1 -20.35 26.87 -2.21
N HIS A 2 -21.13 26.04 -2.90
CA HIS A 2 -20.96 24.57 -2.92
C HIS A 2 -20.66 24.01 -4.31
N GLN A 3 -20.42 24.88 -5.31
CA GLN A 3 -20.16 24.42 -6.67
C GLN A 3 -18.67 24.11 -6.87
N PRO A 4 -18.34 23.12 -7.72
CA PRO A 4 -16.99 22.93 -8.22
C PRO A 4 -16.44 24.23 -8.81
N VAL A 5 -15.13 24.44 -8.67
CA VAL A 5 -14.47 25.58 -9.32
C VAL A 5 -14.41 25.32 -10.83
N ASP A 6 -14.49 26.37 -11.64
CA ASP A 6 -14.29 26.23 -13.10
C ASP A 6 -12.90 25.62 -13.36
N PRO A 7 -12.78 24.51 -14.12
CA PRO A 7 -11.48 23.89 -14.43
C PRO A 7 -10.50 24.77 -15.21
N ASN A 8 -10.95 25.93 -15.69
CA ASN A 8 -10.10 26.96 -16.31
C ASN A 8 -9.67 28.07 -15.33
N ASP A 9 -10.27 28.16 -14.15
CA ASP A 9 -9.85 29.07 -13.09
C ASP A 9 -8.77 28.43 -12.22
N PHE A 10 -7.53 28.52 -12.70
CA PHE A 10 -6.38 27.98 -11.99
C PHE A 10 -6.17 28.63 -10.62
N HIS A 11 -6.43 29.93 -10.48
CA HIS A 11 -6.29 30.61 -9.20
C HIS A 11 -7.31 30.11 -8.18
N GLY A 12 -8.57 29.95 -8.60
CA GLY A 12 -9.62 29.35 -7.78
C GLY A 12 -9.29 27.92 -7.35
N MET A 13 -8.73 27.10 -8.25
CA MET A 13 -8.31 25.73 -7.90
C MET A 13 -7.17 25.71 -6.88
N LEU A 14 -6.17 26.59 -7.01
CA LEU A 14 -5.07 26.70 -6.04
C LEU A 14 -5.54 27.23 -4.68
N LEU A 15 -6.44 28.21 -4.67
CA LEU A 15 -7.03 28.71 -3.44
C LEU A 15 -7.80 27.59 -2.72
N LYS A 16 -8.56 26.80 -3.49
CA LYS A 16 -9.31 25.67 -2.95
C LYS A 16 -8.40 24.57 -2.42
N ASP A 17 -7.32 24.24 -3.14
CA ASP A 17 -6.27 23.34 -2.66
C ASP A 17 -5.68 23.80 -1.32
N ALA A 18 -5.33 25.10 -1.21
CA ALA A 18 -4.77 25.67 0.01
C ALA A 18 -5.76 25.64 1.19
N VAL A 19 -7.03 25.96 0.95
CA VAL A 19 -8.08 25.90 1.99
C VAL A 19 -8.31 24.47 2.45
N TYR A 20 -8.43 23.51 1.52
CA TYR A 20 -8.62 22.10 1.86
C TYR A 20 -7.39 21.55 2.58
N HIS A 21 -6.19 21.98 2.20
CA HIS A 21 -4.98 21.62 2.91
C HIS A 21 -4.99 22.13 4.35
N ALA A 22 -5.30 23.40 4.56
CA ALA A 22 -5.38 24.00 5.90
C ALA A 22 -6.40 23.28 6.80
N ILE A 23 -7.60 23.00 6.28
CA ILE A 23 -8.64 22.28 7.03
C ILE A 23 -8.20 20.85 7.36
N GLY A 24 -7.55 20.14 6.44
CA GLY A 24 -7.03 18.79 6.71
C GLY A 24 -5.86 18.76 7.69
N LEU A 25 -5.02 19.81 7.74
CA LEU A 25 -3.97 19.93 8.75
C LEU A 25 -4.54 20.21 10.14
N ALA A 26 -5.61 21.00 10.22
CA ALA A 26 -6.31 21.36 11.46
C ALA A 26 -7.48 20.43 11.79
N ALA A 27 -7.54 19.21 11.24
CA ALA A 27 -8.68 18.31 11.41
C ALA A 27 -8.98 18.03 12.89
N THR A 28 -7.95 17.84 13.72
CA THR A 28 -8.07 17.62 15.17
C THR A 28 -8.55 18.84 15.95
N ASP A 29 -8.41 20.03 15.40
CA ASP A 29 -8.86 21.27 16.02
C ASP A 29 -10.27 21.66 15.53
N LEU A 30 -10.63 21.27 14.32
CA LEU A 30 -11.87 21.65 13.63
C LEU A 30 -12.98 20.59 13.67
N TYR A 31 -12.75 19.42 14.29
CA TYR A 31 -13.69 18.30 14.21
C TYR A 31 -15.07 18.61 14.81
N ASP A 32 -15.17 19.56 15.74
CA ASP A 32 -16.46 19.99 16.30
C ASP A 32 -17.12 21.13 15.52
N ASP A 33 -16.37 21.86 14.69
CA ASP A 33 -16.85 23.00 13.91
C ASP A 33 -17.21 22.63 12.45
N VAL A 34 -16.66 21.53 11.93
CA VAL A 34 -16.87 21.09 10.56
C VAL A 34 -17.64 19.77 10.53
N ASP A 35 -18.83 19.79 9.93
CA ASP A 35 -19.57 18.57 9.59
C ASP A 35 -18.93 17.91 8.35
N PHE A 36 -17.90 17.11 8.59
CA PHE A 36 -17.14 16.46 7.54
C PHE A 36 -17.96 15.41 6.78
N ASP A 37 -18.88 14.72 7.45
CA ASP A 37 -19.75 13.72 6.84
C ASP A 37 -20.68 14.37 5.80
N GLN A 38 -21.30 15.51 6.14
CA GLN A 38 -22.11 16.27 5.18
C GLN A 38 -21.25 16.84 4.05
N TRP A 39 -20.06 17.38 4.38
CA TRP A 39 -19.16 17.95 3.38
C TRP A 39 -18.66 16.90 2.38
N PHE A 40 -18.36 15.70 2.88
CA PHE A 40 -17.99 14.51 2.12
C PHE A 40 -19.07 14.14 1.11
N LEU A 41 -20.31 13.94 1.57
CA LEU A 41 -21.43 13.50 0.73
C LEU A 41 -21.88 14.54 -0.31
N THR A 42 -21.63 15.82 -0.03
CA THR A 42 -22.05 16.92 -0.89
C THR A 42 -20.92 17.39 -1.80
N THR A 43 -20.07 18.29 -1.29
CA THR A 43 -19.12 19.05 -2.11
C THR A 43 -17.99 18.16 -2.58
N LEU A 44 -17.35 17.39 -1.69
CA LEU A 44 -16.17 16.59 -2.04
C LEU A 44 -16.52 15.50 -3.06
N LYS A 45 -17.62 14.77 -2.83
CA LYS A 45 -18.12 13.76 -3.78
C LYS A 45 -18.43 14.35 -5.15
N GLN A 46 -19.08 15.52 -5.21
CA GLN A 46 -19.39 16.17 -6.48
C GLN A 46 -18.12 16.59 -7.21
N GLU A 47 -17.14 17.16 -6.51
CA GLU A 47 -15.88 17.61 -7.11
C GLU A 47 -15.02 16.48 -7.68
N MET A 48 -15.06 15.30 -7.05
CA MET A 48 -14.41 14.09 -7.58
C MET A 48 -15.02 13.61 -8.92
N THR A 49 -16.15 14.17 -9.35
CA THR A 49 -16.76 13.85 -10.66
C THR A 49 -16.38 14.81 -11.78
N VAL A 50 -15.67 15.89 -11.50
CA VAL A 50 -15.26 16.88 -12.51
C VAL A 50 -14.26 16.24 -13.48
N ASP A 51 -14.65 16.13 -14.74
CA ASP A 51 -13.82 15.58 -15.80
C ASP A 51 -13.00 16.69 -16.46
N SER A 52 -11.82 16.94 -15.91
CA SER A 52 -10.83 17.84 -16.50
C SER A 52 -9.43 17.50 -15.97
N PRO A 53 -8.41 17.45 -16.86
CA PRO A 53 -7.02 17.21 -16.44
C PRO A 53 -6.50 18.24 -15.44
N ASN A 54 -6.94 19.49 -15.53
CA ASN A 54 -6.50 20.54 -14.60
C ASN A 54 -7.03 20.31 -13.17
N TYR A 55 -8.18 19.64 -13.04
CA TYR A 55 -8.83 19.41 -11.76
C TYR A 55 -8.12 18.37 -10.89
N ARG A 56 -7.10 17.68 -11.42
CA ARG A 56 -6.28 16.71 -10.68
C ARG A 56 -5.71 17.26 -9.38
N ILE A 57 -5.38 18.55 -9.33
CA ILE A 57 -4.84 19.21 -8.13
C ILE A 57 -5.87 19.13 -7.00
N VAL A 58 -7.12 19.49 -7.31
CA VAL A 58 -8.24 19.46 -6.37
C VAL A 58 -8.61 18.01 -6.03
N LYS A 59 -8.70 17.10 -7.01
CA LYS A 59 -9.02 15.68 -6.76
C LYS A 59 -8.00 15.01 -5.84
N ARG A 60 -6.71 15.21 -6.09
CA ARG A 60 -5.63 14.73 -5.23
C ARG A 60 -5.81 15.29 -3.82
N ARG A 61 -6.05 16.60 -3.69
CA ARG A 61 -6.24 17.23 -2.39
C ARG A 61 -7.45 16.68 -1.64
N ILE A 62 -8.54 16.41 -2.35
CA ILE A 62 -9.74 15.80 -1.77
C ILE A 62 -9.40 14.42 -1.18
N CYS A 63 -8.69 13.56 -1.93
CA CYS A 63 -8.24 12.25 -1.43
C CYS A 63 -7.41 12.42 -0.15
N TRP A 64 -6.40 13.30 -0.18
CA TRP A 64 -5.56 13.59 0.98
C TRP A 64 -6.37 14.08 2.19
N LEU A 65 -7.30 15.01 1.96
CA LEU A 65 -8.15 15.60 2.98
C LEU A 65 -8.99 14.50 3.65
N ILE A 66 -9.65 13.66 2.88
CA ILE A 66 -10.40 12.51 3.40
C ILE A 66 -9.49 11.62 4.25
N GLY A 67 -8.29 11.32 3.77
CA GLY A 67 -7.28 10.57 4.53
C GLY A 67 -6.94 11.18 5.89
N LYS A 68 -6.97 12.52 6.03
CA LYS A 68 -6.76 13.20 7.31
C LYS A 68 -7.94 13.12 8.25
N TRP A 69 -9.16 13.14 7.72
CA TRP A 69 -10.38 13.15 8.54
C TRP A 69 -10.83 11.77 8.98
N ILE A 70 -10.49 10.71 8.24
CA ILE A 70 -10.79 9.31 8.59
C ILE A 70 -10.38 9.00 10.04
N GLY A 71 -9.14 9.34 10.41
CA GLY A 71 -8.61 9.06 11.75
C GLY A 71 -9.03 10.06 12.84
N VAL A 72 -9.89 11.03 12.53
CA VAL A 72 -10.33 12.08 13.46
C VAL A 72 -11.83 11.98 13.71
N LYS A 73 -12.64 12.21 12.67
CA LYS A 73 -14.10 12.18 12.75
C LYS A 73 -14.69 11.96 11.35
N PHE A 74 -14.99 10.70 11.08
CA PHE A 74 -15.67 10.27 9.85
C PHE A 74 -16.54 9.07 10.18
N SER A 75 -17.83 9.13 9.83
CA SER A 75 -18.76 8.06 10.19
C SER A 75 -18.44 6.72 9.51
N GLY A 76 -18.53 5.64 10.28
CA GLY A 76 -18.44 4.26 9.78
C GLY A 76 -19.49 3.97 8.70
N ASP A 77 -20.69 4.55 8.79
CA ASP A 77 -21.77 4.36 7.81
C ASP A 77 -21.41 4.88 6.40
N LEU A 78 -20.39 5.74 6.30
CA LEU A 78 -19.92 6.32 5.05
C LEU A 78 -18.75 5.54 4.43
N ARG A 79 -18.25 4.49 5.08
CA ARG A 79 -17.14 3.66 4.58
C ARG A 79 -17.42 3.03 3.21
N PRO A 80 -18.61 2.47 2.93
CA PRO A 80 -18.89 1.96 1.60
C PRO A 80 -18.79 3.05 0.51
N GLU A 81 -19.24 4.28 0.79
CA GLU A 81 -19.13 5.38 -0.17
C GLU A 81 -17.69 5.91 -0.31
N LEU A 82 -16.92 5.92 0.77
CA LEU A 82 -15.48 6.17 0.74
C LEU A 82 -14.78 5.18 -0.21
N TYR A 83 -15.01 3.88 -0.03
CA TYR A 83 -14.37 2.85 -0.85
C TYR A 83 -14.74 2.99 -2.32
N LYS A 84 -16.03 3.20 -2.65
CA LYS A 84 -16.48 3.47 -4.04
C LYS A 84 -15.72 4.62 -4.69
N MET A 85 -15.59 5.73 -3.98
CA MET A 85 -14.90 6.91 -4.49
C MET A 85 -13.39 6.69 -4.61
N MET A 86 -12.76 5.98 -3.67
CA MET A 86 -11.35 5.59 -3.79
C MET A 86 -11.10 4.66 -4.98
N MET A 87 -12.00 3.72 -5.27
CA MET A 87 -11.90 2.87 -6.46
C MET A 87 -11.92 3.69 -7.74
N LYS A 88 -12.80 4.70 -7.81
CA LYS A 88 -12.82 5.62 -8.95
C LYS A 88 -11.53 6.43 -9.04
N ALA A 89 -11.03 6.97 -7.92
CA ALA A 89 -9.81 7.77 -7.86
C ALA A 89 -8.53 6.97 -8.19
N LEU A 90 -8.53 5.66 -7.89
CA LEU A 90 -7.46 4.72 -8.24
C LEU A 90 -7.54 4.24 -9.71
N GLY A 91 -8.65 4.50 -10.38
CA GLY A 91 -8.92 4.07 -11.75
C GLY A 91 -7.87 4.55 -12.76
N PRO A 92 -7.63 3.80 -13.84
CA PRO A 92 -6.62 4.14 -14.85
C PRO A 92 -6.89 5.45 -15.60
N ASP A 93 -8.13 5.93 -15.58
CA ASP A 93 -8.55 7.19 -16.21
C ASP A 93 -8.15 8.44 -15.41
N GLU A 94 -7.75 8.28 -14.14
CA GLU A 94 -7.31 9.39 -13.29
C GLU A 94 -5.80 9.64 -13.38
N ASP A 95 -5.40 10.88 -13.10
CA ASP A 95 -3.98 11.27 -13.10
C ASP A 95 -3.18 10.48 -12.05
N LEU A 96 -1.94 10.12 -12.39
CA LEU A 96 -1.08 9.30 -11.54
C LEU A 96 -0.96 9.84 -10.11
N VAL A 97 -0.90 11.17 -9.95
CA VAL A 97 -0.78 11.79 -8.61
C VAL A 97 -2.05 11.61 -7.78
N VAL A 98 -3.22 11.60 -8.42
CA VAL A 98 -4.51 11.32 -7.76
C VAL A 98 -4.55 9.85 -7.33
N ARG A 99 -4.14 8.93 -8.21
CA ARG A 99 -4.11 7.49 -7.94
C ARG A 99 -3.17 7.15 -6.77
N ILE A 100 -1.98 7.75 -6.71
CA ILE A 100 -1.04 7.57 -5.60
C ILE A 100 -1.67 8.05 -4.28
N GLU A 101 -2.26 9.26 -4.24
CA GLU A 101 -2.88 9.75 -3.00
C GLU A 101 -4.12 8.94 -2.60
N ALA A 102 -4.89 8.45 -3.57
CA ALA A 102 -6.02 7.55 -3.33
C ALA A 102 -5.55 6.22 -2.73
N SER A 103 -4.39 5.69 -3.15
CA SER A 103 -3.80 4.49 -2.57
C SER A 103 -3.44 4.67 -1.09
N GLU A 104 -2.83 5.80 -0.75
CA GLU A 104 -2.50 6.18 0.63
C GLU A 104 -3.75 6.38 1.48
N THR A 105 -4.76 7.01 0.91
CA THR A 105 -6.04 7.26 1.59
C THR A 105 -6.77 5.95 1.86
N LEU A 106 -6.74 5.01 0.90
CA LEU A 106 -7.27 3.67 1.11
C LEU A 106 -6.52 2.96 2.24
N LYS A 107 -5.17 3.02 2.27
CA LYS A 107 -4.37 2.46 3.36
C LYS A 107 -4.81 3.01 4.72
N ARG A 108 -4.97 4.33 4.84
CA ARG A 108 -5.48 4.98 6.07
C ARG A 108 -6.90 4.49 6.45
N ALA A 109 -7.75 4.24 5.46
CA ALA A 109 -9.10 3.72 5.70
C ALA A 109 -9.09 2.29 6.27
N LEU A 110 -8.15 1.45 5.81
CA LEU A 110 -7.98 0.07 6.27
C LEU A 110 -7.29 -0.03 7.64
N ASP A 111 -6.43 0.95 7.96
CA ASP A 111 -5.71 1.10 9.23
C ASP A 111 -6.57 1.70 10.34
N ASP A 112 -7.72 2.28 9.98
CA ASP A 112 -8.60 2.91 10.93
C ASP A 112 -9.26 1.90 11.87
N TRP A 113 -9.49 2.32 13.12
CA TRP A 113 -10.09 1.48 14.15
C TRP A 113 -11.54 1.08 13.86
N GLN A 114 -12.26 1.86 13.04
CA GLN A 114 -13.62 1.53 12.58
C GLN A 114 -13.62 0.67 11.31
N PHE A 115 -12.46 0.21 10.83
CA PHE A 115 -12.43 -0.68 9.68
C PHE A 115 -13.24 -1.95 9.95
N ASP A 116 -14.21 -2.19 9.07
CA ASP A 116 -15.02 -3.40 9.03
C ASP A 116 -14.76 -4.16 7.72
N GLY A 117 -14.51 -5.47 7.85
CA GLY A 117 -14.18 -6.33 6.72
C GLY A 117 -15.36 -6.61 5.80
N ASP A 118 -16.58 -6.67 6.34
CA ASP A 118 -17.80 -6.93 5.56
C ASP A 118 -18.15 -5.72 4.68
N ASP A 119 -17.97 -4.51 5.21
CA ASP A 119 -18.13 -3.27 4.43
C ASP A 119 -17.11 -3.16 3.30
N PHE A 120 -15.89 -3.68 3.49
CA PHE A 120 -14.83 -3.63 2.49
C PHE A 120 -14.85 -4.79 1.49
N ALA A 121 -15.41 -5.95 1.85
CA ALA A 121 -15.43 -7.14 1.02
C ALA A 121 -15.88 -6.92 -0.44
N PRO A 122 -16.92 -6.10 -0.74
CA PRO A 122 -17.33 -5.82 -2.12
C PRO A 122 -16.29 -5.07 -2.97
N TYR A 123 -15.33 -4.41 -2.33
CA TYR A 123 -14.30 -3.58 -2.99
C TYR A 123 -12.95 -4.27 -3.03
N LEU A 124 -12.77 -5.39 -2.33
CA LEU A 124 -11.48 -6.05 -2.12
C LEU A 124 -10.76 -6.39 -3.43
N GLU A 125 -11.43 -7.11 -4.33
CA GLU A 125 -10.87 -7.51 -5.63
C GLU A 125 -10.47 -6.31 -6.48
N SER A 126 -11.37 -5.32 -6.58
CA SER A 126 -11.13 -4.10 -7.36
C SER A 126 -9.98 -3.31 -6.77
N SER A 127 -9.92 -3.19 -5.44
CA SER A 127 -8.87 -2.45 -4.73
C SER A 127 -7.51 -3.06 -5.01
N PHE A 128 -7.38 -4.37 -4.82
CA PHE A 128 -6.13 -5.08 -5.06
C PHE A 128 -5.71 -4.97 -6.53
N THR A 129 -6.65 -5.17 -7.47
CA THR A 129 -6.38 -5.08 -8.91
C THR A 129 -5.89 -3.70 -9.31
N LEU A 130 -6.52 -2.63 -8.81
CA LEU A 130 -6.14 -1.25 -9.12
C LEU A 130 -4.78 -0.88 -8.52
N LEU A 131 -4.48 -1.31 -7.30
CA LEU A 131 -3.16 -1.14 -6.68
C LEU A 131 -2.07 -1.90 -7.44
N PHE A 132 -2.36 -3.14 -7.84
CA PHE A 132 -1.43 -3.94 -8.63
C PHE A 132 -1.14 -3.30 -10.00
N ASN A 133 -2.14 -2.77 -10.67
CA ASN A 133 -1.95 -2.03 -11.92
C ASN A 133 -1.11 -0.77 -11.70
N LEU A 134 -1.41 0.00 -10.65
CA LEU A 134 -0.64 1.19 -10.27
C LEU A 134 0.85 0.85 -10.01
N LEU A 135 1.13 -0.26 -9.33
CA LEU A 135 2.50 -0.75 -9.11
C LEU A 135 3.23 -1.05 -10.43
N ARG A 136 2.54 -1.69 -11.38
CA ARG A 136 3.11 -2.04 -12.69
C ARG A 136 3.38 -0.82 -13.54
N GLU A 137 2.48 0.17 -13.50
CA GLU A 137 2.57 1.40 -14.27
C GLU A 137 3.60 2.40 -13.70
N ALA A 138 3.87 2.35 -12.39
CA ALA A 138 4.88 3.18 -11.77
C ALA A 138 6.27 2.94 -12.39
N ALA A 139 6.90 4.01 -12.88
CA ALA A 139 8.26 3.96 -13.42
C ALA A 139 9.33 4.12 -12.34
N GLU A 140 9.10 5.07 -11.42
CA GLU A 140 10.06 5.44 -10.38
C GLU A 140 10.07 4.44 -9.21
N CYS A 141 11.26 4.18 -8.69
CA CYS A 141 11.50 3.27 -7.56
C CYS A 141 10.70 3.69 -6.32
N ASP A 142 10.72 4.96 -5.96
CA ASP A 142 10.02 5.50 -4.78
C ASP A 142 8.51 5.27 -4.89
N THR A 143 7.92 5.50 -6.07
CA THR A 143 6.50 5.25 -6.32
C THR A 143 6.18 3.76 -6.21
N LYS A 144 7.03 2.87 -6.74
CA LYS A 144 6.84 1.42 -6.58
C LYS A 144 6.88 1.00 -5.11
N MET A 145 7.85 1.50 -4.35
CA MET A 145 7.95 1.23 -2.91
C MET A 145 6.71 1.69 -2.16
N GLN A 146 6.22 2.89 -2.46
CA GLN A 146 5.01 3.43 -1.85
C GLN A 146 3.78 2.55 -2.13
N VAL A 147 3.56 2.17 -3.39
CA VAL A 147 2.41 1.33 -3.76
C VAL A 147 2.56 -0.09 -3.19
N LEU A 148 3.78 -0.64 -3.16
CA LEU A 148 4.06 -1.93 -2.51
C LEU A 148 3.74 -1.90 -1.03
N TYR A 149 4.07 -0.81 -0.33
CA TYR A 149 3.73 -0.67 1.08
C TYR A 149 2.21 -0.72 1.31
N VAL A 150 1.42 -0.07 0.45
CA VAL A 150 -0.05 -0.14 0.51
C VAL A 150 -0.57 -1.55 0.22
N ILE A 151 0.00 -2.24 -0.78
CA ILE A 151 -0.35 -3.64 -1.10
C ILE A 151 -0.01 -4.56 0.07
N SER A 152 1.19 -4.43 0.64
CA SER A 152 1.67 -5.18 1.79
C SER A 152 0.73 -5.01 2.99
N PHE A 153 0.36 -3.76 3.30
CA PHE A 153 -0.58 -3.44 4.36
C PHE A 153 -1.96 -4.07 4.12
N MET A 154 -2.47 -4.02 2.88
CA MET A 154 -3.74 -4.66 2.54
C MET A 154 -3.67 -6.19 2.71
N ILE A 155 -2.59 -6.82 2.27
CA ILE A 155 -2.38 -8.27 2.45
C ILE A 155 -2.39 -8.64 3.93
N GLU A 156 -1.64 -7.89 4.75
CA GLU A 156 -1.60 -8.09 6.20
C GLU A 156 -2.98 -7.91 6.84
N ARG A 157 -3.67 -6.81 6.51
CA ARG A 157 -4.94 -6.43 7.14
C ARG A 157 -6.08 -7.38 6.79
N ILE A 158 -6.11 -7.87 5.55
CA ILE A 158 -7.16 -8.77 5.04
C ILE A 158 -6.85 -10.24 5.38
N GLY A 159 -5.58 -10.61 5.48
CA GLY A 159 -5.17 -11.98 5.79
C GLY A 159 -5.61 -12.99 4.73
N GLU A 160 -6.09 -14.15 5.15
CA GLU A 160 -6.39 -15.27 4.25
C GLU A 160 -7.45 -14.95 3.17
N HIS A 161 -8.33 -13.97 3.40
CA HIS A 161 -9.36 -13.60 2.43
C HIS A 161 -8.80 -12.95 1.16
N ILE A 162 -7.53 -12.53 1.16
CA ILE A 162 -6.89 -11.95 -0.03
C ILE A 162 -6.47 -13.02 -1.05
N LYS A 163 -6.32 -14.28 -0.63
CA LYS A 163 -5.81 -15.42 -1.43
C LYS A 163 -6.36 -15.49 -2.87
N PRO A 164 -7.68 -15.35 -3.12
CA PRO A 164 -8.24 -15.49 -4.47
C PRO A 164 -7.71 -14.47 -5.49
N TYR A 165 -7.15 -13.35 -5.03
CA TYR A 165 -6.81 -12.20 -5.86
C TYR A 165 -5.30 -12.07 -6.16
N LEU A 166 -4.47 -12.93 -5.56
CA LEU A 166 -3.02 -12.76 -5.55
C LEU A 166 -2.29 -13.40 -6.74
N ALA A 167 -2.95 -14.23 -7.54
CA ALA A 167 -2.29 -15.01 -8.59
C ALA A 167 -1.48 -14.16 -9.59
N ALA A 168 -2.05 -13.02 -10.03
CA ALA A 168 -1.36 -12.11 -10.93
C ALA A 168 -0.13 -11.44 -10.27
N PHE A 169 -0.24 -11.14 -8.98
CA PHE A 169 0.86 -10.58 -8.20
C PHE A 169 1.99 -11.60 -8.02
N THR A 170 1.67 -12.87 -7.70
CA THR A 170 2.65 -13.97 -7.63
C THR A 170 3.49 -14.09 -8.89
N ASN A 171 2.83 -14.05 -10.04
CA ASN A 171 3.50 -14.19 -11.33
C ASN A 171 4.39 -12.97 -11.67
N TYR A 172 4.12 -11.81 -11.07
CA TYR A 172 4.88 -10.58 -11.31
C TYR A 172 6.11 -10.43 -10.40
N LEU A 173 6.07 -11.02 -9.20
CA LEU A 173 7.16 -10.94 -8.21
C LEU A 173 8.57 -11.26 -8.74
N PRO A 174 8.80 -12.28 -9.59
CA PRO A 174 10.15 -12.55 -10.12
C PRO A 174 10.67 -11.39 -10.97
N SER A 175 9.80 -10.81 -11.82
CA SER A 175 10.15 -9.65 -12.65
C SER A 175 10.39 -8.40 -11.81
N LEU A 176 9.58 -8.19 -10.78
CA LEU A 176 9.74 -7.08 -9.85
C LEU A 176 11.08 -7.16 -9.11
N TRP A 177 11.46 -8.36 -8.64
CA TRP A 177 12.76 -8.62 -8.03
C TRP A 177 13.92 -8.34 -8.98
N GLN A 178 13.83 -8.78 -10.23
CA GLN A 178 14.85 -8.54 -11.24
C GLN A 178 15.04 -7.04 -11.54
N ILE A 179 13.95 -6.27 -11.64
CA ILE A 179 14.01 -4.82 -11.89
C ILE A 179 14.62 -4.07 -10.68
N SER A 180 14.56 -4.66 -9.49
CA SER A 180 15.14 -4.09 -8.27
C SER A 180 16.63 -4.41 -8.05
N GLU A 181 17.32 -5.00 -9.03
CA GLU A 181 18.69 -5.51 -8.86
C GLU A 181 19.67 -4.49 -8.27
N ASP A 182 19.62 -3.26 -8.78
CA ASP A 182 20.47 -2.14 -8.34
C ASP A 182 19.82 -1.26 -7.26
N HIS A 183 18.63 -1.63 -6.76
CA HIS A 183 17.82 -0.82 -5.86
C HIS A 183 17.54 -1.56 -4.54
N ASN A 184 18.50 -1.53 -3.61
CA ASN A 184 18.39 -2.24 -2.33
C ASN A 184 17.15 -1.83 -1.50
N MET A 185 16.74 -0.55 -1.53
CA MET A 185 15.54 -0.11 -0.80
C MET A 185 14.24 -0.72 -1.39
N LEU A 186 14.18 -0.91 -2.71
CA LEU A 186 13.06 -1.61 -3.33
C LEU A 186 13.09 -3.10 -3.02
N ARG A 187 14.29 -3.70 -2.93
CA ARG A 187 14.45 -5.08 -2.45
C ARG A 187 13.94 -5.24 -1.02
N CYS A 188 14.28 -4.33 -0.10
CA CYS A 188 13.70 -4.29 1.25
C CYS A 188 12.17 -4.31 1.17
N ALA A 189 11.57 -3.36 0.44
CA ALA A 189 10.11 -3.28 0.31
C ALA A 189 9.47 -4.56 -0.27
N ILE A 190 10.11 -5.22 -1.24
CA ILE A 190 9.67 -6.51 -1.79
C ILE A 190 9.73 -7.60 -0.73
N ILE A 191 10.85 -7.71 0.00
CA ILE A 191 11.05 -8.72 1.05
C ILE A 191 10.03 -8.52 2.17
N SER A 192 9.86 -7.29 2.68
CA SER A 192 8.86 -7.00 3.72
C SER A 192 7.45 -7.33 3.23
N THR A 193 7.12 -7.05 1.96
CA THR A 193 5.83 -7.46 1.37
C THR A 193 5.66 -8.98 1.36
N LEU A 194 6.73 -9.72 1.03
CA LEU A 194 6.72 -11.19 1.02
C LEU A 194 6.53 -11.81 2.41
N VAL A 195 6.97 -11.15 3.48
CA VAL A 195 6.72 -11.58 4.86
C VAL A 195 5.21 -11.67 5.12
N HIS A 196 4.49 -10.58 4.86
CA HIS A 196 3.03 -10.54 5.04
C HIS A 196 2.33 -11.47 4.07
N TYR A 197 2.86 -11.59 2.85
CA TYR A 197 2.29 -12.47 1.84
C TYR A 197 2.42 -13.96 2.22
N ALA A 198 3.59 -14.42 2.65
CA ALA A 198 3.78 -15.79 3.12
C ALA A 198 2.84 -16.14 4.28
N ARG A 199 2.68 -15.21 5.23
CA ARG A 199 1.75 -15.36 6.37
C ARG A 199 0.29 -15.40 5.93
N ALA A 200 -0.12 -14.54 4.99
CA ALA A 200 -1.48 -14.53 4.46
C ALA A 200 -1.81 -15.81 3.67
N LEU A 201 -0.82 -16.42 3.01
CA LEU A 201 -1.00 -17.70 2.32
C LEU A 201 -1.06 -18.90 3.28
N GLY A 202 -0.35 -18.86 4.41
CA GLY A 202 -0.22 -20.03 5.28
C GLY A 202 0.51 -21.17 4.56
N PHE A 203 -0.02 -22.39 4.63
CA PHE A 203 0.57 -23.55 3.94
C PHE A 203 0.61 -23.44 2.41
N ASP A 204 -0.25 -22.59 1.82
CA ASP A 204 -0.23 -22.33 0.37
C ASP A 204 1.00 -21.53 -0.06
N SER A 205 1.79 -21.02 0.90
CA SER A 205 3.02 -20.25 0.65
C SER A 205 4.14 -21.07 0.00
N VAL A 206 3.99 -22.40 -0.08
CA VAL A 206 4.90 -23.29 -0.82
C VAL A 206 5.10 -22.86 -2.29
N ILE A 207 4.12 -22.16 -2.89
CA ILE A 207 4.26 -21.63 -4.26
C ILE A 207 5.30 -20.51 -4.36
N LEU A 208 5.59 -19.80 -3.26
CA LEU A 208 6.56 -18.71 -3.20
C LEU A 208 7.97 -19.21 -2.83
N GLU A 209 8.06 -20.41 -2.26
CA GLU A 209 9.28 -20.95 -1.67
C GLU A 209 10.51 -20.87 -2.60
N PRO A 210 10.45 -21.30 -3.90
CA PRO A 210 11.63 -21.27 -4.76
C PRO A 210 12.25 -19.87 -4.91
N MET A 211 11.41 -18.83 -4.88
CA MET A 211 11.83 -17.44 -4.95
C MET A 211 12.34 -16.93 -3.60
N ILE A 212 11.56 -17.17 -2.54
CA ILE A 212 11.87 -16.70 -1.18
C ILE A 212 13.20 -17.27 -0.70
N VAL A 213 13.50 -18.55 -0.95
CA VAL A 213 14.78 -19.17 -0.58
C VAL A 213 15.95 -18.44 -1.23
N GLY A 214 15.86 -18.10 -2.52
CA GLY A 214 16.89 -17.34 -3.21
C GLY A 214 17.08 -15.93 -2.64
N MET A 215 15.98 -15.26 -2.29
CA MET A 215 16.02 -13.94 -1.68
C MET A 215 16.63 -13.96 -0.28
N ILE A 216 16.28 -14.94 0.56
CA ILE A 216 16.87 -15.12 1.90
C ILE A 216 18.36 -15.42 1.77
N ALA A 217 18.75 -16.30 0.86
CA ALA A 217 20.14 -16.67 0.64
C ALA A 217 21.01 -15.44 0.28
N LEU A 218 20.50 -14.54 -0.55
CA LEU A 218 21.17 -13.28 -0.89
C LEU A 218 21.20 -12.31 0.30
N SER A 219 20.06 -12.14 0.97
CA SER A 219 19.87 -11.13 2.02
C SER A 219 20.66 -11.45 3.29
N CYS A 220 20.81 -12.73 3.59
CA CYS A 220 21.48 -13.24 4.78
C CYS A 220 22.93 -13.70 4.52
N ASP A 221 23.51 -13.42 3.35
CA ASP A 221 24.92 -13.67 3.07
C ASP A 221 25.77 -12.46 3.46
N MET A 222 26.49 -12.58 4.57
CA MET A 222 27.37 -11.53 5.10
C MET A 222 28.53 -11.15 4.18
N ASN A 223 28.79 -11.93 3.13
CA ASN A 223 29.81 -11.59 2.13
C ASN A 223 29.28 -10.68 1.02
N GLN A 224 27.97 -10.44 0.95
CA GLN A 224 27.35 -9.54 -0.04
C GLN A 224 27.22 -8.14 0.53
N ASP A 225 27.61 -7.11 -0.22
CA ASP A 225 27.43 -5.70 0.22
C ASP A 225 25.96 -5.35 0.51
N ALA A 226 25.02 -6.02 -0.16
CA ALA A 226 23.59 -5.83 0.03
C ALA A 226 23.09 -6.21 1.43
N HIS A 227 23.83 -7.04 2.20
CA HIS A 227 23.41 -7.48 3.54
C HIS A 227 23.15 -6.30 4.49
N VAL A 228 23.89 -5.19 4.34
CA VAL A 228 23.75 -3.99 5.18
C VAL A 228 22.32 -3.42 5.12
N TYR A 229 21.63 -3.63 3.99
CA TYR A 229 20.25 -3.19 3.79
C TYR A 229 19.25 -4.32 4.02
N LEU A 230 19.56 -5.51 3.52
CA LEU A 230 18.57 -6.59 3.39
C LEU A 230 18.50 -7.53 4.59
N LEU A 231 19.48 -7.51 5.49
CA LEU A 231 19.64 -8.55 6.50
C LEU A 231 18.42 -8.65 7.43
N GLU A 232 17.94 -7.52 7.96
CA GLU A 232 16.82 -7.51 8.90
C GLU A 232 15.53 -8.05 8.25
N ASP A 233 15.17 -7.50 7.08
CA ASP A 233 14.01 -7.97 6.31
C ASP A 233 14.17 -9.44 5.88
N GLY A 234 15.38 -9.84 5.49
CA GLY A 234 15.71 -11.20 5.08
C GLY A 234 15.53 -12.23 6.20
N LEU A 235 15.90 -11.87 7.43
CA LEU A 235 15.67 -12.70 8.62
C LEU A 235 14.18 -12.80 8.95
N GLN A 236 13.42 -11.71 8.80
CA GLN A 236 11.96 -11.74 8.98
C GLN A 236 11.30 -12.64 7.93
N LEU A 237 11.76 -12.59 6.68
CA LEU A 237 11.27 -13.46 5.61
C LEU A 237 11.64 -14.92 5.86
N TRP A 238 12.83 -15.19 6.38
CA TRP A 238 13.22 -16.53 6.77
C TRP A 238 12.35 -17.09 7.89
N LEU A 239 12.06 -16.29 8.93
CA LEU A 239 11.13 -16.69 9.97
C LEU A 239 9.74 -16.99 9.40
N ALA A 240 9.19 -16.10 8.56
CA ALA A 240 7.89 -16.30 7.94
C ALA A 240 7.84 -17.56 7.06
N LEU A 241 8.92 -17.87 6.34
CA LEU A 241 9.05 -19.13 5.59
C LEU A 241 8.95 -20.34 6.52
N LEU A 242 9.70 -20.35 7.61
CA LEU A 242 9.73 -21.47 8.57
C LEU A 242 8.39 -21.66 9.29
N GLU A 243 7.68 -20.57 9.60
CA GLU A 243 6.37 -20.59 10.25
C GLU A 243 5.27 -21.17 9.34
N ASN A 244 5.42 -21.05 8.01
CA ASN A 244 4.35 -21.34 7.06
C ASN A 244 4.66 -22.50 6.10
N THR A 245 5.90 -22.98 6.03
CA THR A 245 6.24 -24.13 5.19
C THR A 245 5.62 -25.42 5.74
N PRO A 246 4.93 -26.24 4.92
CA PRO A 246 4.31 -27.48 5.39
C PRO A 246 5.34 -28.57 5.75
N ALA A 247 6.54 -28.51 5.19
CA ALA A 247 7.62 -29.45 5.47
C ALA A 247 8.99 -28.84 5.15
N VAL A 248 9.97 -29.12 6.01
CA VAL A 248 11.36 -28.74 5.76
C VAL A 248 11.91 -29.56 4.59
N ASN A 249 12.54 -28.88 3.63
CA ASN A 249 13.24 -29.51 2.51
C ASN A 249 14.70 -29.05 2.41
N GLN A 250 15.45 -29.67 1.50
CA GLN A 250 16.87 -29.44 1.34
C GLN A 250 17.24 -27.98 1.07
N SER A 251 16.44 -27.25 0.30
CA SER A 251 16.71 -25.84 -0.04
C SER A 251 16.62 -24.93 1.19
N ILE A 252 15.69 -25.22 2.10
CA ILE A 252 15.54 -24.52 3.38
C ILE A 252 16.71 -24.87 4.31
N VAL A 253 17.10 -26.16 4.37
CA VAL A 253 18.25 -26.61 5.18
C VAL A 253 19.54 -25.93 4.74
N GLU A 254 19.72 -25.73 3.44
CA GLU A 254 20.90 -25.06 2.89
C GLU A 254 21.06 -23.60 3.35
N LEU A 255 19.97 -22.91 3.69
CA LEU A 255 20.03 -21.55 4.26
C LEU A 255 20.78 -21.53 5.60
N LEU A 256 20.73 -22.62 6.39
CA LEU A 256 21.39 -22.71 7.70
C LEU A 256 22.90 -22.52 7.63
N ARG A 257 23.52 -22.68 6.45
CA ARG A 257 24.95 -22.39 6.26
C ARG A 257 25.33 -20.95 6.57
N ASN A 258 24.37 -20.01 6.50
CA ASN A 258 24.58 -18.61 6.81
C ASN A 258 24.55 -18.35 8.33
N MET A 259 23.96 -19.25 9.14
CA MET A 259 23.75 -19.05 10.59
C MET A 259 25.01 -18.77 11.40
N PRO A 260 26.17 -19.45 11.19
CA PRO A 260 27.36 -19.20 12.00
C PRO A 260 27.81 -17.74 11.92
N ALA A 261 27.94 -17.19 10.71
CA ALA A 261 28.36 -15.81 10.51
C ALA A 261 27.34 -14.82 11.12
N LEU A 262 26.05 -15.08 10.94
CA LEU A 262 24.98 -14.25 11.50
C LEU A 262 25.00 -14.20 13.04
N LEU A 263 25.24 -15.35 13.69
CA LEU A 263 25.33 -15.43 15.14
C LEU A 263 26.56 -14.70 15.67
N ASP A 264 27.71 -14.85 15.02
CA ASP A 264 28.93 -14.15 15.39
C ASP A 264 28.72 -12.62 15.30
N ALA A 265 28.08 -12.14 14.24
CA ALA A 265 27.78 -10.72 14.04
C ALA A 265 26.81 -10.15 15.10
N GLY A 266 25.82 -10.94 15.54
CA GLY A 266 24.86 -10.52 16.56
C GLY A 266 25.43 -10.50 17.98
N LEU A 267 26.54 -11.20 18.23
CA LEU A 267 27.24 -11.17 19.52
C LEU A 267 28.18 -9.95 19.67
N ASP A 268 28.56 -9.34 18.54
CA ASP A 268 29.44 -8.17 18.47
C ASP A 268 28.68 -6.82 18.53
N GLN A 269 27.34 -6.84 18.55
CA GLN A 269 26.46 -5.67 18.72
C GLN A 269 25.97 -5.54 20.17
#